data_AF-A0A2N1Y010-F1
#
_entry.id   AF-A0A2N1Y010-F1
#
_cell.length_a   1.000
_cell.length_b   1.000
_cell.length_c   1.000
_cell.angle_alpha   90.00
_cell.angle_beta   90.00
_cell.angle_gamma   90.00
#
_symmetry.space_group_name_H-M   'P 1'
#
loop_
_entity.id
_entity.type
_entity.pdbx_description
1 polymer ?
#
loop_
_entity_poly.entity_id
_entity_poly.type
_entity_poly.pdbx_seq_one_letter_code
_entity_poly.pdbx_strand_id
1 'polypeptide(L)' 'MDALFDDRLITFEDDGTMHVHPSLPPDVLDRWSIDPSRRVNAFRPEESGFLLHHRELFAKKIA' A
#
# COMPACT_ATOMS: atom_id res chain seq x y z
N MET A 1 9.96 -1.91 3.75
CA MET A 1 8.78 -1.54 2.93
C MET A 1 8.26 -2.74 2.18
N ASP A 2 9.10 -3.49 1.46
CA ASP A 2 8.68 -4.68 0.69
C ASP A 2 7.85 -5.68 1.48
N ALA A 3 8.26 -6.02 2.71
CA ALA A 3 7.51 -6.97 3.54
C ALA A 3 6.06 -6.54 3.83
N LEU A 4 5.76 -5.25 4.03
CA LEU A 4 4.37 -4.81 4.23
C LEU A 4 3.54 -4.93 2.96
N PHE A 5 4.19 -4.70 1.83
CA PHE A 5 3.56 -4.80 0.54
C PHE A 5 3.27 -6.28 0.24
N ASP A 6 4.27 -7.16 0.38
CA ASP A 6 4.11 -8.62 0.24
C ASP A 6 3.07 -9.20 1.23
N ASP A 7 3.06 -8.71 2.46
CA ASP A 7 2.07 -9.10 3.47
C ASP A 7 0.68 -8.51 3.19
N ARG A 8 0.49 -7.69 2.14
CA ARG A 8 -0.79 -7.03 1.83
C ARG A 8 -1.28 -6.20 3.01
N LEU A 9 -0.35 -5.57 3.72
CA LEU A 9 -0.63 -4.62 4.80
C LEU A 9 -0.64 -3.18 4.31
N ILE A 10 0.02 -2.90 3.19
CA ILE A 10 -0.08 -1.62 2.47
C ILE A 10 -0.33 -1.87 0.99
N THR A 11 -0.98 -0.94 0.31
CA THR A 11 -1.13 -0.96 -1.15
C THR A 11 -1.04 0.47 -1.69
N PHE A 12 -0.87 0.61 -3.00
CA PHE A 12 -0.84 1.90 -3.67
C PHE A 12 -1.92 2.00 -4.74
N GLU A 13 -2.45 3.21 -4.91
CA GLU A 13 -3.21 3.63 -6.06
C GLU A 13 -2.27 3.96 -7.23
N ASP A 14 -2.84 3.94 -8.44
CA ASP A 14 -2.19 4.35 -9.67
C ASP A 14 -1.68 5.82 -9.65
N ASP A 15 -2.36 6.70 -8.90
CA ASP A 15 -1.91 8.09 -8.71
C ASP A 15 -0.77 8.24 -7.67
N GLY A 16 -0.38 7.15 -7.02
CA GLY A 16 0.62 7.13 -5.96
C GLY A 16 0.06 7.38 -4.56
N THR A 17 -1.26 7.35 -4.38
CA THR A 17 -1.87 7.38 -3.05
C THR A 17 -1.62 6.07 -2.31
N MET A 18 -1.08 6.14 -1.09
CA MET A 18 -0.83 4.97 -0.26
C MET A 18 -2.07 4.63 0.59
N HIS A 19 -2.48 3.37 0.57
CA HIS A 19 -3.49 2.82 1.48
C HIS A 19 -2.83 1.87 2.47
N VAL A 20 -3.20 2.01 3.73
CA VAL A 20 -2.69 1.18 4.82
C VAL A 20 -3.84 0.35 5.40
N HIS A 21 -3.57 -0.92 5.67
CA HIS A 21 -4.54 -1.80 6.32
C HIS A 21 -4.81 -1.32 7.75
N PRO A 22 -6.06 -1.32 8.25
CA PRO A 22 -6.39 -0.91 9.62
C PRO A 22 -5.73 -1.77 10.71
N SER A 23 -5.16 -2.92 10.33
CA SER A 23 -4.37 -3.78 11.24
C SER A 23 -2.97 -3.25 11.51
N LEU A 24 -2.47 -2.29 10.73
CA LEU A 24 -1.23 -1.58 11.02
C LEU A 24 -1.56 -0.35 11.88
N PRO A 25 -1.21 -0.37 13.18
CA PRO A 25 -1.37 0.81 14.00
C PRO A 25 -0.41 1.92 13.55
N PRO A 26 -0.79 3.20 13.77
CA PRO A 26 0.04 4.35 13.39
C PRO A 26 1.44 4.32 14.03
N ASP A 27 1.58 3.73 15.23
CA ASP A 27 2.89 3.48 15.86
C ASP A 27 3.84 2.67 14.98
N VAL A 28 3.35 1.66 14.23
CA VAL A 28 4.21 0.85 13.35
C VAL A 28 4.62 1.65 12.11
N LEU A 29 3.73 2.49 11.60
CA LEU A 29 4.03 3.39 10.49
C LEU A 29 5.12 4.40 10.89
N ASP A 30 4.98 5.04 12.04
CA ASP A 30 5.98 5.97 12.58
C ASP A 30 7.33 5.28 12.80
N ARG A 31 7.31 4.10 13.42
CA ARG A 31 8.52 3.31 13.69
C ARG A 31 9.27 2.91 12.42
N TRP A 32 8.57 2.76 11.30
CA TRP A 32 9.14 2.41 10.00
C TRP A 32 9.33 3.64 9.11
N SER A 33 9.08 4.84 9.65
CA SER A 33 9.10 6.13 8.94
C SER A 33 8.29 6.12 7.65
N ILE A 34 7.14 5.44 7.70
CA ILE A 34 6.16 5.36 6.62
C ILE A 34 5.13 6.45 6.87
N ASP A 35 5.09 7.41 5.97
CA ASP A 35 4.12 8.49 6.05
C ASP A 35 2.97 8.21 5.08
N PRO A 36 1.77 7.84 5.56
CA PRO A 36 0.64 7.51 4.68
C PRO A 36 0.10 8.75 3.95
N SER A 37 0.44 9.96 4.40
CA SER A 37 0.09 11.20 3.70
C SER A 37 1.04 11.50 2.54
N ARG A 38 2.19 10.82 2.49
CA ARG A 38 3.17 10.97 1.44
C ARG A 38 2.71 10.22 0.20
N ARG A 39 2.30 10.99 -0.80
CA ARG A 39 2.08 10.47 -2.15
C ARG A 39 3.41 10.04 -2.76
N VAL A 40 3.47 8.82 -3.27
CA VAL A 40 4.57 8.41 -4.13
C VAL A 40 4.34 8.93 -5.55
N ASN A 41 5.38 8.95 -6.37
CA ASN A 41 5.21 9.35 -7.78
C ASN A 41 4.27 8.37 -8.49
N ALA A 42 3.55 8.88 -9.50
CA ALA A 42 2.64 8.07 -10.32
C ALA A 42 3.38 6.85 -10.89
N PHE A 43 2.74 5.69 -10.76
CA PHE A 43 3.29 4.43 -11.23
C PHE A 43 3.17 4.32 -12.76
N ARG A 44 4.06 3.54 -13.36
CA ARG A 44 3.99 3.26 -14.80
C ARG A 44 2.77 2.37 -15.09
N PRO A 45 2.17 2.46 -16.28
CA PRO A 45 1.03 1.62 -16.66
C PRO A 45 1.32 0.11 -16.59
N GLU A 46 2.58 -0.30 -16.78
CA GLU A 46 3.03 -1.68 -16.59
C GLU A 46 2.93 -2.14 -15.12
N GLU A 47 3.20 -1.23 -14.17
CA GLU A 47 3.07 -1.49 -12.74
C GLU A 47 1.62 -1.37 -12.26
N SER A 48 0.80 -0.53 -12.90
CA SER A 48 -0.63 -0.41 -12.58
C SER A 48 -1.37 -1.75 -12.69
N GLY A 49 -1.01 -2.61 -13.65
CA GLY A 49 -1.59 -3.95 -13.75
C GLY A 49 -1.25 -4.86 -12.56
N PHE A 50 -0.02 -4.76 -12.06
CA PHE A 50 0.41 -5.48 -10.86
C PHE A 50 -0.25 -4.93 -9.59
N LEU A 51 -0.32 -3.61 -9.48
CA LEU A 51 -1.00 -2.91 -8.38
C LEU A 51 -2.49 -3.24 -8.33
N LEU A 52 -3.16 -3.35 -9.49
CA LEU A 52 -4.56 -3.73 -9.55
C LEU A 52 -4.80 -5.10 -8.90
N HIS A 53 -4.02 -6.11 -9.30
CA HIS A 53 -4.13 -7.44 -8.72
C HIS A 53 -3.81 -7.44 -7.22
N HIS A 54 -2.80 -6.68 -6.81
CA HIS A 54 -2.43 -6.51 -5.41
C HIS A 54 -3.56 -5.85 -4.59
N ARG A 55 -4.21 -4.82 -5.12
CA ARG A 55 -5.35 -4.12 -4.50
C ARG A 55 -6.55 -5.05 -4.31
N GLU A 56 -6.82 -5.93 -5.27
CA GLU A 56 -7.87 -6.94 -5.11
C GLU A 56 -7.58 -7.90 -3.95
N LEU A 57 -6.32 -8.34 -3.81
CA LEU A 57 -5.90 -9.21 -2.70
C LEU A 57 -5.92 -8.47 -1.35
N PHE A 58 -5.52 -7.20 -1.35
CA PHE A 58 -5.59 -6.33 -0.18
C PHE A 58 -7.04 -6.11 0.28
N ALA A 59 -7.95 -5.82 -0.64
CA ALA A 59 -9.37 -5.65 -0.35
C ALA A 59 -10.00 -6.91 0.25
N LYS A 60 -9.62 -8.10 -0.26
CA LYS A 60 -10.03 -9.39 0.32
C LYS A 60 -9.51 -9.65 1.73
N LYS A 61 -8.44 -8.96 2.16
CA LYS A 61 -7.88 -9.10 3.51
C LYS A 61 -8.58 -8.20 4.53
N ILE A 62 -9.15 -7.09 4.07
CA ILE A 62 -9.94 -6.15 4.90
C ILE A 62 -11.36 -6.66 5.14
N ALA A 63 -11.93 -7.42 4.19
CA ALA A 63 -13.27 -8.00 4.26
C ALA A 63 -13.35 -9.22 5.19
#